data_AF-A0A956IQL0-F1
#
_entry.id   AF-A0A956IQL0-F1
#
_cell.length_a   1.000
_cell.length_b   1.000
_cell.length_c   1.000
_cell.angle_alpha   90.00
_cell.angle_beta   90.00
_cell.angle_gamma   90.00
#
_symmetry.space_group_name_H-M   'P 1'
#
loop_
_entity.id
_entity.type
_entity.pdbx_description
1 polymer ?
#
loop_
_entity_poly.entity_id
_entity_poly.type
_entity_poly.pdbx_seq_one_letter_code
_entity_poly.pdbx_strand_id
1 'polypeptide(L)'
;MLLLQRDQLLLHPAGEGVSHGTRLFAQREVHGGFLARWFGRAYSRLAPVHGSCETRGVRWATPPETESELLSRAEALAGQRLGTLARRCEREAPPDLRRHKGWVGGLMEALLGASAGSKADADFPSLGIELKTLPVDGRGMPCESTFVTSIPLLEIGDVEFEQSRVVRKLSRVLWVPVQGERQIPLAERLVGTPLLWSPTPGQLAALREDWEELCLYIARGEVEAITGHLGRFLQVRPKAAHGGVRRVAHDADGARLLANPKGFYLRSRFTAEILRAHYHLPDAATHGARR
;
A
#
# COMPACT_ATOMS: atom_id res chain seq x y z
N MET A 1 -8.75 -51.34 45.38
CA MET A 1 -7.55 -51.30 46.23
C MET A 1 -6.97 -49.90 46.10
N LEU A 2 -7.16 -49.11 47.16
CA LEU A 2 -6.40 -47.95 47.64
C LEU A 2 -5.84 -46.91 46.65
N LEU A 3 -6.35 -45.66 46.66
CA LEU A 3 -5.92 -44.51 47.51
C LEU A 3 -4.66 -43.83 46.90
N LEU A 4 -4.50 -42.51 46.71
CA LEU A 4 -5.04 -41.28 47.29
C LEU A 4 -4.55 -40.06 46.45
N GLN A 5 -5.41 -39.03 46.35
CA GLN A 5 -5.14 -37.57 46.59
C GLN A 5 -3.99 -36.85 45.84
N ARG A 6 -3.98 -35.54 45.56
CA ARG A 6 -4.73 -34.28 45.85
C ARG A 6 -3.99 -33.21 44.98
N ASP A 7 -4.46 -32.04 44.55
CA ASP A 7 -5.18 -30.90 45.15
C ASP A 7 -5.56 -29.94 43.97
N GLN A 8 -6.80 -29.43 43.83
CA GLN A 8 -7.35 -28.14 44.33
C GLN A 8 -6.78 -26.88 43.61
N LEU A 9 -7.49 -25.78 43.24
CA LEU A 9 -8.80 -25.14 43.51
C LEU A 9 -9.04 -24.11 42.35
N LEU A 10 -10.21 -23.99 41.71
CA LEU A 10 -11.32 -23.02 41.95
C LEU A 10 -10.88 -21.54 42.13
N LEU A 11 -11.44 -20.53 41.45
CA LEU A 11 -12.76 -19.94 41.76
C LEU A 11 -13.24 -18.94 40.68
N HIS A 12 -14.51 -19.07 40.28
CA HIS A 12 -15.38 -17.94 39.90
C HIS A 12 -15.86 -17.21 41.17
N PRO A 13 -16.45 -16.01 41.02
CA PRO A 13 -17.73 -15.77 41.69
C PRO A 13 -18.82 -15.29 40.74
N ALA A 14 -20.03 -15.80 40.98
CA ALA A 14 -21.30 -15.24 40.56
C ALA A 14 -21.90 -14.46 41.73
N GLY A 15 -22.69 -13.42 41.42
CA GLY A 15 -23.51 -12.69 42.38
C GLY A 15 -24.51 -11.81 41.66
N GLU A 16 -25.78 -12.16 41.77
CA GLU A 16 -26.97 -11.56 41.16
C GLU A 16 -27.36 -10.19 41.76
N GLY A 17 -28.16 -9.39 41.05
CA GLY A 17 -29.04 -8.42 41.70
C GLY A 17 -29.58 -7.22 40.91
N VAL A 18 -30.78 -7.39 40.35
CA VAL A 18 -31.88 -6.41 40.26
C VAL A 18 -31.94 -5.42 39.07
N SER A 19 -33.19 -5.30 38.59
CA SER A 19 -33.78 -4.62 37.44
C SER A 19 -33.62 -3.10 37.39
N HIS A 20 -33.68 -2.52 36.18
CA HIS A 20 -34.72 -1.60 35.70
C HIS A 20 -34.54 -1.32 34.20
N GLY A 21 -35.65 -1.26 33.46
CA GLY A 21 -35.67 -1.23 32.01
C GLY A 21 -35.16 0.06 31.39
N THR A 22 -34.67 -0.05 30.16
CA THR A 22 -34.87 0.95 29.09
C THR A 22 -34.70 0.23 27.76
N ARG A 23 -35.76 0.26 26.94
CA ARG A 23 -35.69 -0.12 25.52
C ARG A 23 -34.72 0.82 24.83
N LEU A 24 -33.61 0.30 24.29
CA LEU A 24 -32.79 1.00 23.32
C LEU A 24 -32.57 0.10 22.10
N PHE A 25 -32.87 0.69 20.96
CA PHE A 25 -32.82 0.12 19.63
C PHE A 25 -31.51 -0.62 19.37
N ALA A 26 -31.63 -1.87 18.92
CA ALA A 26 -30.52 -2.60 18.31
C ALA A 26 -30.16 -1.94 16.96
N GLN A 27 -29.21 -1.00 16.98
CA GLN A 27 -28.43 -0.69 15.79
C GLN A 27 -27.32 -1.72 15.66
N ARG A 28 -27.32 -2.43 14.54
CA ARG A 28 -26.30 -3.42 14.17
C ARG A 28 -24.91 -2.79 14.20
N GLU A 29 -24.08 -3.21 15.15
CA GLU A 29 -22.64 -3.05 15.07
C GLU A 29 -22.09 -3.94 13.94
N VAL A 30 -21.65 -3.31 12.84
CA VAL A 30 -20.89 -3.99 11.77
C VAL A 30 -19.51 -3.35 11.57
N HIS A 31 -19.11 -2.38 12.41
CA HIS A 31 -17.88 -1.59 12.19
C HIS A 31 -16.74 -1.82 13.20
N GLY A 32 -16.92 -2.69 14.21
CA GLY A 32 -15.91 -2.91 15.27
C GLY A 32 -14.66 -3.72 14.87
N GLY A 33 -14.68 -4.41 13.72
CA GLY A 33 -13.61 -5.34 13.33
C GLY A 33 -12.36 -4.70 12.74
N PHE A 34 -12.50 -3.61 11.98
CA PHE A 34 -11.38 -3.01 11.24
C PHE A 34 -10.46 -2.15 12.14
N LEU A 35 -11.06 -1.38 13.05
CA LEU A 35 -10.35 -0.49 13.97
C LEU A 35 -9.58 -1.24 15.06
N ALA A 36 -9.98 -2.43 15.47
CA ALA A 36 -9.19 -3.20 16.45
C ALA A 36 -7.99 -3.94 15.80
N ARG A 37 -8.12 -4.34 14.54
CA ARG A 37 -7.17 -5.25 13.86
C ARG A 37 -5.94 -4.55 13.27
N TRP A 38 -6.05 -3.26 12.96
CA TRP A 38 -4.94 -2.42 12.47
C TRP A 38 -4.25 -1.59 13.57
N PHE A 39 -4.92 -1.42 14.72
CA PHE A 39 -4.47 -0.53 15.80
C PHE A 39 -3.97 -1.29 17.05
N GLY A 40 -3.95 -2.63 17.00
CA GLY A 40 -3.87 -3.54 18.16
C GLY A 40 -2.53 -3.75 18.87
N ARG A 41 -1.46 -2.99 18.56
CA ARG A 41 -0.23 -2.97 19.40
C ARG A 41 0.34 -1.57 19.68
N ALA A 42 -0.09 -0.54 18.94
CA ALA A 42 0.28 0.85 19.25
C ALA A 42 -0.56 1.43 20.40
N TYR A 43 -1.75 0.89 20.67
CA TYR A 43 -2.64 1.46 21.69
C TYR A 43 -2.34 1.03 23.14
N SER A 44 -1.63 -0.07 23.36
CA SER A 44 -1.43 -0.64 24.71
C SER A 44 -0.11 -0.27 25.39
N ARG A 45 0.72 0.58 24.78
CA ARG A 45 1.91 1.20 25.42
C ARG A 45 1.94 2.72 25.36
N LEU A 46 0.85 3.35 24.93
CA LEU A 46 0.64 4.76 25.20
C LEU A 46 -0.05 4.84 26.57
N ALA A 47 0.72 5.22 27.59
CA ALA A 47 0.15 5.74 28.82
C ALA A 47 -0.93 6.79 28.48
N PRO A 48 -2.00 6.93 29.28
CA PRO A 48 -3.02 7.92 29.00
C PRO A 48 -2.36 9.30 29.04
N VAL A 49 -2.07 9.85 27.87
CA VAL A 49 -1.81 11.27 27.73
C VAL A 49 -3.18 11.91 27.93
N HIS A 50 -3.53 12.17 29.20
CA HIS A 50 -4.44 13.25 29.53
C HIS A 50 -3.74 14.56 29.16
N GLY A 51 -3.65 14.79 27.85
CA GLY A 51 -3.31 16.04 27.21
C GLY A 51 -4.51 16.38 26.33
N SER A 52 -5.01 17.58 26.53
CA SER A 52 -6.11 18.20 25.78
C SER A 52 -6.22 17.73 24.34
N CYS A 53 -7.43 17.31 23.97
CA CYS A 53 -7.91 17.22 22.61
C CYS A 53 -7.68 18.55 21.87
N GLU A 54 -6.56 18.68 21.18
CA GLU A 54 -6.33 19.69 20.15
C GLU A 54 -5.69 19.06 18.91
N THR A 55 -6.45 18.29 18.13
CA THR A 55 -6.20 18.15 16.69
C THR A 55 -7.01 19.20 15.94
N ARG A 56 -6.79 20.48 16.29
CA ARG A 56 -7.17 21.63 15.46
C ARG A 56 -5.98 21.98 14.56
N GLY A 57 -6.13 21.71 13.26
CA GLY A 57 -5.33 22.30 12.18
C GLY A 57 -4.33 21.35 11.52
N VAL A 58 -4.72 20.70 10.42
CA VAL A 58 -3.73 20.11 9.50
C VAL A 58 -3.50 21.09 8.35
N ARG A 59 -2.28 21.62 8.25
CA ARG A 59 -1.72 22.26 7.04
C ARG A 59 -0.28 21.74 6.87
N TRP A 60 -0.03 20.83 5.94
CA TRP A 60 1.32 20.30 5.68
C TRP A 60 1.72 20.38 4.20
N ALA A 61 2.32 21.51 3.81
CA ALA A 61 2.83 21.73 2.45
C ALA A 61 4.18 22.46 2.49
N THR A 62 5.16 21.81 3.13
CA THR A 62 6.59 22.00 2.89
C THR A 62 7.24 20.62 2.88
N PRO A 63 8.33 20.42 2.11
CA PRO A 63 9.04 19.14 2.10
C PRO A 63 9.51 18.76 3.50
N PRO A 64 9.32 17.50 3.94
CA PRO A 64 9.85 17.04 5.22
C PRO A 64 11.38 17.02 5.19
N GLU A 65 12.00 17.35 6.32
CA GLU A 65 13.45 17.43 6.46
C GLU A 65 14.06 16.10 6.93
N THR A 66 13.27 15.25 7.58
CA THR A 66 13.72 13.96 8.10
C THR A 66 12.74 12.83 7.80
N GLU A 67 13.25 11.61 7.78
CA GLU A 67 12.43 10.41 7.65
C GLU A 67 11.43 10.26 8.82
N SER A 68 11.85 10.58 10.05
CA SER A 68 11.01 10.51 11.23
C SER A 68 9.85 11.52 11.19
N GLU A 69 10.10 12.71 10.62
CA GLU A 69 9.06 13.71 10.41
C GLU A 69 8.06 13.23 9.35
N LEU A 70 8.55 12.74 8.22
CA LEU A 70 7.70 12.19 7.16
C LEU A 70 6.81 11.05 7.70
N LEU A 71 7.38 10.11 8.47
CA LEU A 71 6.63 9.02 9.07
C LEU A 71 5.58 9.54 10.06
N SER A 72 5.95 10.45 10.97
CA SER A 72 5.01 11.06 11.93
C SER A 72 3.84 11.75 11.23
N ARG A 73 4.10 12.49 10.15
CA ARG A 73 3.06 13.13 9.34
C ARG A 73 2.13 12.10 8.71
N ALA A 74 2.68 11.01 8.18
CA ALA A 74 1.89 9.94 7.57
C ALA A 74 1.06 9.16 8.60
N GLU A 75 1.61 8.89 9.79
CA GLU A 75 0.91 8.24 10.90
C GLU A 75 -0.28 9.07 11.38
N ALA A 76 -0.13 10.40 11.40
CA ALA A 76 -1.21 11.31 11.74
C ALA A 76 -2.40 11.23 10.74
N LEU A 77 -2.20 10.75 9.51
CA LEU A 77 -3.27 10.54 8.52
C LEU A 77 -4.04 9.23 8.73
N ALA A 78 -3.48 8.26 9.46
CA ALA A 78 -4.08 6.95 9.66
C ALA A 78 -5.44 7.05 10.36
N GLY A 79 -6.39 6.21 9.96
CA GLY A 79 -7.76 6.19 10.45
C GLY A 79 -8.65 7.32 9.92
N GLN A 80 -8.14 8.25 9.11
CA GLN A 80 -8.94 9.33 8.54
C GLN A 80 -9.54 8.95 7.18
N ARG A 81 -10.69 9.55 6.86
CA ARG A 81 -11.38 9.35 5.58
C ARG A 81 -10.76 10.21 4.48
N LEU A 82 -10.62 9.66 3.28
CA LEU A 82 -10.07 10.39 2.12
C LEU A 82 -10.82 11.69 1.81
N GLY A 83 -12.15 11.71 1.94
CA GLY A 83 -12.94 12.92 1.70
C GLY A 83 -12.68 14.03 2.72
N THR A 84 -12.44 13.67 3.99
CA THR A 84 -12.05 14.63 5.02
C THR A 84 -10.66 15.20 4.74
N LEU A 85 -9.73 14.35 4.34
CA LEU A 85 -8.38 14.76 3.95
C LEU A 85 -8.38 15.65 2.70
N ALA A 86 -9.17 15.30 1.67
CA ALA A 86 -9.29 16.08 0.45
C ALA A 86 -9.78 17.50 0.70
N ARG A 87 -10.82 17.68 1.54
CA ARG A 87 -11.35 19.00 1.90
C ARG A 87 -10.30 19.90 2.57
N ARG A 88 -9.34 19.33 3.30
CA ARG A 88 -8.23 20.10 3.91
C ARG A 88 -7.26 20.66 2.87
N CYS A 89 -7.17 20.01 1.72
CA CYS A 89 -6.41 20.46 0.56
C CYS A 89 -7.28 21.24 -0.43
N GLU A 90 -8.48 21.68 -0.04
CA GLU A 90 -9.43 22.37 -0.93
C GLU A 90 -9.77 21.56 -2.19
N ARG A 91 -9.75 20.23 -2.07
CA ARG A 91 -10.06 19.27 -3.14
C ARG A 91 -11.32 18.51 -2.81
N GLU A 92 -12.05 18.14 -3.86
CA GLU A 92 -13.16 17.20 -3.77
C GLU A 92 -12.71 15.78 -4.15
N ALA A 93 -13.21 14.80 -3.41
CA ALA A 93 -13.01 13.39 -3.77
C ALA A 93 -13.93 13.04 -4.95
N PRO A 94 -13.39 12.54 -6.07
CA PRO A 94 -14.24 12.10 -7.17
C PRO A 94 -15.12 10.92 -6.73
N PRO A 95 -16.22 10.62 -7.43
CA PRO A 95 -17.09 9.50 -7.09
C PRO A 95 -16.35 8.15 -7.19
N ASP A 96 -15.40 8.03 -8.12
CA ASP A 96 -14.57 6.85 -8.31
C ASP A 96 -13.23 7.17 -9.00
N LEU A 97 -12.36 6.16 -9.11
CA LEU A 97 -11.01 6.28 -9.67
C LEU A 97 -10.91 5.90 -11.16
N ARG A 98 -12.02 5.60 -11.87
CA ARG A 98 -11.97 5.11 -13.28
C ARG A 98 -11.28 6.11 -14.21
N ARG A 99 -11.59 7.40 -14.03
CA ARG A 99 -11.00 8.53 -14.77
C ARG A 99 -9.99 9.36 -13.94
N HIS A 100 -9.89 9.07 -12.64
CA HIS A 100 -9.04 9.79 -11.69
C HIS A 100 -7.92 8.91 -11.15
N LYS A 101 -7.27 8.15 -12.05
CA LYS A 101 -6.12 7.31 -11.70
C LYS A 101 -5.05 8.16 -11.03
N GLY A 102 -4.53 7.71 -9.90
CA GLY A 102 -3.51 8.44 -9.15
C GLY A 102 -4.03 9.57 -8.26
N TRP A 103 -5.34 9.84 -8.19
CA TRP A 103 -5.88 10.90 -7.33
C TRP A 103 -5.53 10.71 -5.86
N VAL A 104 -5.56 9.46 -5.35
CA VAL A 104 -5.18 9.13 -3.96
C VAL A 104 -3.69 9.39 -3.74
N GLY A 105 -2.83 8.99 -4.68
CA GLY A 105 -1.39 9.28 -4.63
C GLY A 105 -1.13 10.79 -4.56
N GLY A 106 -1.72 11.55 -5.48
CA GLY A 106 -1.60 13.00 -5.49
C GLY A 106 -2.22 13.70 -4.29
N LEU A 107 -3.17 13.08 -3.57
CA LEU A 107 -3.65 13.59 -2.29
C LEU A 107 -2.61 13.38 -1.19
N MET A 108 -2.01 12.20 -1.12
CA MET A 108 -0.96 11.89 -0.14
C MET A 108 0.31 12.72 -0.39
N GLU A 109 0.72 12.88 -1.65
CA GLU A 109 1.81 13.77 -2.05
C GLU A 109 1.60 15.19 -1.51
N ALA A 110 0.41 15.77 -1.74
CA ALA A 110 0.07 17.11 -1.30
C ALA A 110 0.04 17.25 0.23
N LEU A 111 -0.47 16.24 0.95
CA LEU A 111 -0.56 16.25 2.42
C LEU A 111 0.78 16.00 3.12
N LEU A 112 1.70 15.30 2.47
CA LEU A 112 2.99 14.92 3.06
C LEU A 112 4.12 15.87 2.62
N GLY A 113 3.86 16.78 1.69
CA GLY A 113 4.84 17.73 1.18
C GLY A 113 5.80 17.13 0.16
N ALA A 114 5.33 16.20 -0.69
CA ALA A 114 6.14 15.69 -1.80
C ALA A 114 6.58 16.84 -2.71
N SER A 115 7.82 16.78 -3.21
CA SER A 115 8.48 17.90 -3.89
C SER A 115 9.30 17.50 -5.10
N ALA A 116 9.05 16.31 -5.65
CA ALA A 116 9.72 15.83 -6.85
C ALA A 116 9.51 16.80 -8.03
N GLY A 117 10.61 17.20 -8.66
CA GLY A 117 10.57 18.05 -9.86
C GLY A 117 10.20 17.26 -11.12
N SER A 118 10.37 15.93 -11.10
CA SER A 118 10.05 15.05 -12.22
C SER A 118 9.50 13.70 -11.75
N LYS A 119 8.89 12.95 -12.68
CA LYS A 119 8.41 11.57 -12.42
C LYS A 119 9.55 10.56 -12.23
N ALA A 120 10.77 10.91 -12.61
CA ALA A 120 11.93 10.04 -12.46
C ALA A 120 12.46 10.06 -11.02
N ASP A 121 12.33 11.21 -10.35
CA ASP A 121 12.81 11.43 -8.99
C ASP A 121 11.90 10.74 -7.97
N ALA A 122 12.45 10.46 -6.80
CA ALA A 122 11.67 10.02 -5.65
C ALA A 122 10.73 11.15 -5.18
N ASP A 123 9.57 10.81 -4.62
CA ASP A 123 8.57 11.80 -4.20
C ASP A 123 9.11 12.77 -3.13
N PHE A 124 10.05 12.31 -2.31
CA PHE A 124 10.82 13.12 -1.35
C PHE A 124 12.33 13.05 -1.70
N PRO A 125 12.82 13.87 -2.64
CA PRO A 125 14.18 13.74 -3.17
C PRO A 125 15.28 13.89 -2.12
N SER A 126 15.15 14.84 -1.18
CA SER A 126 16.12 15.08 -0.10
C SER A 126 16.27 13.88 0.84
N LEU A 127 15.22 13.07 0.97
CA LEU A 127 15.21 11.87 1.80
C LEU A 127 15.50 10.59 1.00
N GLY A 128 15.45 10.66 -0.33
CA GLY A 128 15.51 9.49 -1.20
C GLY A 128 14.34 8.52 -1.01
N ILE A 129 13.16 9.01 -0.61
CA ILE A 129 11.98 8.19 -0.29
C ILE A 129 10.92 8.31 -1.38
N GLU A 130 10.46 7.17 -1.87
CA GLU A 130 9.30 7.06 -2.77
C GLU A 130 8.01 6.87 -1.96
N LEU A 131 6.93 7.54 -2.36
CA LEU A 131 5.59 7.36 -1.80
C LEU A 131 4.79 6.38 -2.66
N LYS A 132 4.22 5.35 -2.03
CA LYS A 132 3.28 4.45 -2.71
C LYS A 132 2.02 4.24 -1.90
N THR A 133 0.89 4.65 -2.47
CA THR A 133 -0.42 4.25 -1.95
C THR A 133 -0.72 2.82 -2.35
N LEU A 134 -1.31 2.05 -1.43
CA LEU A 134 -1.57 0.62 -1.62
C LEU A 134 -3.02 0.30 -1.24
N PRO A 135 -3.91 0.07 -2.22
CA PRO A 135 -5.28 -0.30 -1.90
C PRO A 135 -5.34 -1.71 -1.31
N VAL A 136 -5.99 -1.85 -0.16
CA VAL A 136 -6.14 -3.11 0.57
C VAL A 136 -7.60 -3.43 0.88
N ASP A 137 -7.95 -4.72 0.97
CA ASP A 137 -9.28 -5.18 1.37
C ASP A 137 -9.46 -5.12 2.90
N GLY A 138 -10.64 -5.49 3.41
CA GLY A 138 -10.94 -5.53 4.84
C GLY A 138 -10.06 -6.48 5.67
N ARG A 139 -9.30 -7.38 5.03
CA ARG A 139 -8.31 -8.26 5.66
C ARG A 139 -6.89 -7.67 5.61
N GLY A 140 -6.72 -6.54 4.93
CA GLY A 140 -5.43 -5.91 4.69
C GLY A 140 -4.63 -6.50 3.54
N MET A 141 -5.28 -7.27 2.67
CA MET A 141 -4.64 -7.85 1.50
C MET A 141 -4.65 -6.86 0.33
N PRO A 142 -3.54 -6.70 -0.42
CA PRO A 142 -3.51 -5.81 -1.59
C PRO A 142 -4.53 -6.22 -2.66
N CYS A 143 -5.31 -5.25 -3.13
CA CYS A 143 -6.35 -5.46 -4.13
C CYS A 143 -5.82 -5.50 -5.57
N GLU A 144 -4.66 -4.89 -5.83
CA GLU A 144 -4.09 -4.76 -7.18
C GLU A 144 -2.56 -4.77 -7.18
N SER A 145 -1.97 -4.85 -8.38
CA SER A 145 -0.53 -4.68 -8.59
C SER A 145 -0.13 -3.22 -8.46
N THR A 146 1.03 -2.95 -7.88
CA THR A 146 1.54 -1.57 -7.68
C THR A 146 2.48 -1.17 -8.81
N PHE A 147 2.24 -0.03 -9.44
CA PHE A 147 3.15 0.54 -10.44
C PHE A 147 4.48 0.99 -9.81
N VAL A 148 5.60 0.62 -10.44
CA VAL A 148 6.95 1.03 -10.03
C VAL A 148 7.45 2.16 -10.93
N THR A 149 7.65 1.88 -12.21
CA THR A 149 8.21 2.83 -13.17
C THR A 149 7.90 2.45 -14.61
N SER A 150 7.93 3.41 -15.52
CA SER A 150 7.79 3.18 -16.96
C SER A 150 9.09 2.60 -17.52
N ILE A 151 9.00 1.74 -18.53
CA ILE A 151 10.17 1.10 -19.14
C ILE A 151 10.69 1.95 -20.32
N PRO A 152 11.95 2.39 -20.31
CA PRO A 152 12.58 2.99 -21.49
C PRO A 152 12.95 1.89 -22.48
N LEU A 153 12.02 1.51 -23.37
CA LEU A 153 12.15 0.33 -24.24
C LEU A 153 13.42 0.31 -25.12
N LEU A 154 13.99 1.48 -25.45
CA LEU A 154 15.23 1.58 -26.24
C LEU A 154 16.50 1.38 -25.41
N GLU A 155 16.47 1.73 -24.12
CA GLU A 155 17.66 1.80 -23.27
C GLU A 155 17.75 0.61 -22.32
N ILE A 156 16.68 -0.19 -22.20
CA ILE A 156 16.57 -1.18 -21.12
C ILE A 156 17.62 -2.31 -21.25
N GLY A 157 18.11 -2.58 -22.45
CA GLY A 157 19.18 -3.56 -22.69
C GLY A 157 20.58 -3.07 -22.27
N ASP A 158 20.75 -1.75 -22.04
CA ASP A 158 22.04 -1.12 -21.74
C ASP A 158 22.20 -0.80 -20.24
N VAL A 159 21.29 -1.28 -19.40
CA VAL A 159 21.22 -0.93 -17.98
C VAL A 159 21.35 -2.20 -17.15
N GLU A 160 22.25 -2.20 -16.17
CA GLU A 160 22.33 -3.29 -15.18
C GLU A 160 21.24 -3.13 -14.10
N PHE A 161 20.84 -4.24 -13.48
CA PHE A 161 19.75 -4.26 -12.49
C PHE A 161 19.97 -3.24 -11.36
N GLU A 162 21.18 -3.16 -10.82
CA GLU A 162 21.59 -2.27 -9.72
C GLU A 162 21.41 -0.78 -10.07
N GLN A 163 21.57 -0.45 -11.34
CA GLN A 163 21.47 0.93 -11.84
C GLN A 163 20.06 1.28 -12.31
N SER A 164 19.18 0.27 -12.41
CA SER A 164 17.84 0.39 -12.94
C SER A 164 16.95 1.35 -12.15
N ARG A 165 15.97 1.91 -12.85
CA ARG A 165 14.91 2.72 -12.22
C ARG A 165 14.09 1.92 -11.20
N VAL A 166 14.01 0.60 -11.33
CA VAL A 166 13.30 -0.27 -10.39
C VAL A 166 14.00 -0.27 -9.04
N VAL A 167 15.31 -0.49 -9.02
CA VAL A 167 16.11 -0.46 -7.78
C VAL A 167 16.04 0.93 -7.14
N ARG A 168 16.23 2.00 -7.92
CA ARG A 168 16.15 3.38 -7.41
C ARG A 168 14.78 3.69 -6.79
N LYS A 169 13.68 3.28 -7.43
CA LYS A 169 12.30 3.54 -6.97
C LYS A 169 11.87 2.67 -5.79
N LEU A 170 12.56 1.56 -5.52
CA LEU A 170 12.20 0.61 -4.47
C LEU A 170 13.20 0.59 -3.31
N SER A 171 14.31 1.33 -3.38
CA SER A 171 15.34 1.35 -2.33
C SER A 171 14.80 1.79 -0.97
N ARG A 172 13.91 2.79 -0.95
CA ARG A 172 13.21 3.28 0.24
C ARG A 172 11.81 3.74 -0.14
N VAL A 173 10.80 3.09 0.44
CA VAL A 173 9.40 3.34 0.11
C VAL A 173 8.58 3.59 1.38
N LEU A 174 7.86 4.71 1.41
CA LEU A 174 6.75 4.95 2.31
C LEU A 174 5.48 4.35 1.70
N TRP A 175 5.02 3.24 2.25
CA TRP A 175 3.77 2.63 1.89
C TRP A 175 2.63 3.23 2.71
N VAL A 176 1.58 3.68 2.04
CA VAL A 176 0.35 4.19 2.66
C VAL A 176 -0.81 3.29 2.24
N PRO A 177 -1.20 2.29 3.07
CA PRO A 177 -2.37 1.48 2.83
C PRO A 177 -3.63 2.33 2.82
N VAL A 178 -4.58 2.01 1.94
CA VAL A 178 -5.88 2.69 1.85
C VAL A 178 -6.95 1.64 1.57
N GLN A 179 -8.15 1.78 2.15
CA GLN A 179 -9.24 0.85 1.82
C GLN A 179 -9.54 0.85 0.31
N GLY A 180 -9.47 -0.33 -0.31
CA GLY A 180 -9.58 -0.52 -1.76
C GLY A 180 -10.95 -1.00 -2.24
N GLU A 181 -11.79 -1.46 -1.32
CA GLU A 181 -13.10 -2.07 -1.57
C GLU A 181 -14.04 -1.18 -2.41
N ARG A 182 -14.52 -1.71 -3.54
CA ARG A 182 -15.29 -0.93 -4.53
C ARG A 182 -16.66 -0.51 -4.03
N GLN A 183 -17.23 -1.27 -3.09
CA GLN A 183 -18.50 -0.97 -2.44
C GLN A 183 -18.43 0.22 -1.47
N ILE A 184 -17.22 0.61 -1.03
CA ILE A 184 -17.02 1.77 -0.17
C ILE A 184 -16.78 2.99 -1.06
N PRO A 185 -17.64 4.04 -0.97
CA PRO A 185 -17.44 5.30 -1.69
C PRO A 185 -16.02 5.86 -1.48
N LEU A 186 -15.42 6.44 -2.52
CA LEU A 186 -14.02 6.88 -2.46
C LEU A 186 -13.76 7.81 -1.27
N ALA A 187 -14.65 8.78 -1.06
CA ALA A 187 -14.56 9.76 0.02
C ALA A 187 -14.63 9.13 1.43
N GLU A 188 -15.23 7.95 1.57
CA GLU A 188 -15.45 7.28 2.85
C GLU A 188 -14.33 6.31 3.23
N ARG A 189 -13.48 5.92 2.27
CA ARG A 189 -12.36 5.01 2.49
C ARG A 189 -11.38 5.58 3.51
N LEU A 190 -10.92 4.71 4.40
CA LEU A 190 -9.96 5.03 5.44
C LEU A 190 -8.52 4.84 4.94
N VAL A 191 -7.65 5.73 5.41
CA VAL A 191 -6.19 5.58 5.34
C VAL A 191 -5.74 4.63 6.46
N GLY A 192 -4.89 3.66 6.14
CA GLY A 192 -4.28 2.75 7.11
C GLY A 192 -3.01 3.33 7.72
N THR A 193 -2.45 2.63 8.71
CA THR A 193 -1.13 2.95 9.26
C THR A 193 -0.08 2.87 8.15
N PRO A 194 0.81 3.86 8.00
CA PRO A 194 1.88 3.79 7.00
C PRO A 194 3.01 2.87 7.47
N LEU A 195 3.86 2.44 6.53
CA LEU A 195 5.14 1.84 6.88
C LEU A 195 6.27 2.36 5.99
N LEU A 196 7.45 2.49 6.57
CA LEU A 196 8.70 2.65 5.81
C LEU A 196 9.33 1.29 5.56
N TRP A 197 9.70 1.06 4.30
CA TRP A 197 10.21 -0.22 3.85
C TRP A 197 11.43 -0.04 2.95
N SER A 198 12.36 -0.99 3.07
CA SER A 198 13.46 -1.22 2.14
C SER A 198 13.51 -2.72 1.84
N PRO A 199 13.88 -3.13 0.62
CA PRO A 199 13.95 -4.53 0.26
C PRO A 199 15.02 -5.23 1.09
N THR A 200 14.66 -6.41 1.61
CA THR A 200 15.66 -7.34 2.14
C THR A 200 16.54 -7.88 1.01
N PRO A 201 17.74 -8.43 1.31
CA PRO A 201 18.58 -9.05 0.28
C PRO A 201 17.85 -10.13 -0.55
N GLY A 202 17.02 -10.96 0.11
CA GLY A 202 16.23 -11.99 -0.58
C GLY A 202 15.13 -11.41 -1.48
N GLN A 203 14.46 -10.35 -1.05
CA GLN A 203 13.49 -9.64 -1.88
C GLN A 203 14.16 -8.97 -3.08
N LEU A 204 15.34 -8.37 -2.88
CA LEU A 204 16.10 -7.73 -3.95
C LEU A 204 16.59 -8.75 -4.98
N ALA A 205 17.07 -9.92 -4.54
CA ALA A 205 17.45 -11.02 -5.43
C ALA A 205 16.26 -11.54 -6.26
N ALA A 206 15.10 -11.75 -5.64
CA ALA A 206 13.91 -12.19 -6.37
C ALA A 206 13.41 -11.14 -7.38
N LEU A 207 13.52 -9.85 -7.05
CA LEU A 207 13.22 -8.76 -7.99
C LEU A 207 14.22 -8.71 -9.15
N ARG A 208 15.50 -9.02 -8.90
CA ARG A 208 16.53 -9.12 -9.94
C ARG A 208 16.19 -10.21 -10.94
N GLU A 209 15.92 -11.42 -10.46
CA GLU A 209 15.58 -12.57 -11.31
C GLU A 209 14.45 -12.22 -12.29
N ASP A 210 13.35 -11.65 -11.77
CA ASP A 210 12.24 -11.24 -12.62
C ASP A 210 12.61 -10.11 -13.58
N TRP A 211 13.39 -9.13 -13.11
CA TRP A 211 13.77 -7.99 -13.92
C TRP A 211 14.65 -8.40 -15.10
N GLU A 212 15.65 -9.26 -14.86
CA GLU A 212 16.55 -9.78 -15.89
C GLU A 212 15.78 -10.63 -16.92
N GLU A 213 14.88 -11.51 -16.47
CA GLU A 213 14.00 -12.28 -17.35
C GLU A 213 13.17 -11.35 -18.25
N LEU A 214 12.48 -10.36 -17.66
CA LEU A 214 11.61 -9.45 -18.38
C LEU A 214 12.39 -8.54 -19.34
N CYS A 215 13.58 -8.09 -18.96
CA CYS A 215 14.45 -7.28 -19.82
C CYS A 215 14.99 -8.07 -21.00
N LEU A 216 15.28 -9.37 -20.83
CA LEU A 216 15.73 -10.24 -21.93
C LEU A 216 14.69 -10.30 -23.06
N TYR A 217 13.41 -10.43 -22.74
CA TYR A 217 12.33 -10.37 -23.75
C TYR A 217 12.32 -9.03 -24.49
N ILE A 218 12.53 -7.92 -23.80
CA ILE A 218 12.54 -6.59 -24.42
C ILE A 218 13.76 -6.41 -25.31
N ALA A 219 14.94 -6.84 -24.86
CA ALA A 219 16.19 -6.74 -25.60
C ALA A 219 16.18 -7.59 -26.88
N ARG A 220 15.44 -8.71 -26.90
CA ARG A 220 15.21 -9.54 -28.09
C ARG A 220 14.13 -8.98 -29.03
N GLY A 221 13.57 -7.82 -28.74
CA GLY A 221 12.48 -7.23 -29.51
C GLY A 221 11.13 -7.94 -29.37
N GLU A 222 11.00 -8.86 -28.40
CA GLU A 222 9.79 -9.63 -28.13
C GLU A 222 8.81 -8.87 -27.20
N VAL A 223 8.79 -7.54 -27.26
CA VAL A 223 8.07 -6.65 -26.33
C VAL A 223 6.57 -6.93 -26.26
N GLU A 224 5.96 -7.31 -27.39
CA GLU A 224 4.52 -7.64 -27.44
C GLU A 224 4.21 -9.08 -27.01
N ALA A 225 5.22 -9.98 -26.95
CA ALA A 225 5.06 -11.32 -26.40
C ALA A 225 5.02 -11.32 -24.86
N ILE A 226 5.45 -10.23 -24.22
CA ILE A 226 5.44 -10.11 -22.76
C ILE A 226 4.00 -10.06 -22.26
N THR A 227 3.59 -11.15 -21.61
CA THR A 227 2.28 -11.28 -20.98
C THR A 227 2.34 -10.94 -19.48
N GLY A 228 1.18 -10.66 -18.88
CA GLY A 228 1.06 -10.40 -17.45
C GLY A 228 1.33 -11.63 -16.56
N HIS A 229 1.69 -12.80 -17.11
CA HIS A 229 2.00 -14.02 -16.36
C HIS A 229 3.49 -14.18 -16.06
N LEU A 230 4.38 -13.51 -16.80
CA LEU A 230 5.82 -13.55 -16.59
C LEU A 230 6.24 -12.82 -15.31
N GLY A 231 7.30 -13.31 -14.67
CA GLY A 231 7.84 -12.81 -13.42
C GLY A 231 7.06 -13.23 -12.16
N ARG A 232 7.82 -13.58 -11.12
CA ARG A 232 7.33 -14.00 -9.80
C ARG A 232 6.81 -12.83 -8.99
N PHE A 233 7.51 -11.74 -8.83
CA PHE A 233 7.12 -10.60 -8.00
C PHE A 233 7.04 -9.30 -8.80
N LEU A 234 7.91 -9.14 -9.78
CA LEU A 234 7.83 -8.08 -10.77
C LEU A 234 7.09 -8.58 -12.01
N GLN A 235 6.37 -7.70 -12.69
CA GLN A 235 5.74 -7.99 -13.97
C GLN A 235 5.71 -6.74 -14.87
N VAL A 236 5.56 -6.96 -16.16
CA VAL A 236 5.35 -5.90 -17.14
C VAL A 236 3.88 -5.80 -17.52
N ARG A 237 3.33 -4.58 -17.56
CA ARG A 237 1.96 -4.31 -18.05
C ARG A 237 1.93 -3.04 -18.92
N PRO A 238 0.91 -2.88 -19.79
CA PRO A 238 0.74 -1.63 -20.54
C PRO A 238 0.61 -0.42 -19.59
N LYS A 239 1.32 0.67 -19.89
CA LYS A 239 1.30 1.92 -19.13
C LYS A 239 1.20 3.13 -20.05
N ALA A 240 -0.03 3.46 -20.48
CA ALA A 240 -0.32 4.61 -21.34
C ALA A 240 -1.47 5.47 -20.80
N ALA A 241 -1.55 6.73 -21.26
CA ALA A 241 -2.70 7.60 -21.00
C ALA A 241 -3.97 7.07 -21.70
N HIS A 242 -3.81 6.58 -22.94
CA HIS A 242 -4.85 5.93 -23.74
C HIS A 242 -4.21 4.87 -24.67
N GLY A 243 -5.03 3.99 -25.25
CA GLY A 243 -4.57 2.85 -26.06
C GLY A 243 -3.89 3.20 -27.40
N GLY A 244 -3.95 4.47 -27.81
CA GLY A 244 -3.29 4.97 -29.03
C GLY A 244 -1.84 5.42 -28.82
N VAL A 245 -1.36 5.55 -27.58
CA VAL A 245 0.03 5.97 -27.33
C VAL A 245 0.99 4.89 -27.82
N ARG A 246 2.06 5.31 -28.50
CA ARG A 246 3.15 4.45 -28.95
C ARG A 246 4.50 4.96 -28.46
N ARG A 247 5.46 4.04 -28.35
CA ARG A 247 6.87 4.31 -28.07
C ARG A 247 7.73 3.52 -29.06
N VAL A 248 8.88 4.09 -29.40
CA VAL A 248 9.86 3.39 -30.24
C VAL A 248 10.48 2.27 -29.39
N ALA A 249 10.64 1.11 -29.99
CA ALA A 249 11.32 -0.08 -29.46
C ALA A 249 12.15 -0.72 -30.59
N HIS A 250 12.93 -1.74 -30.25
CA HIS A 250 13.62 -2.59 -31.24
C HIS A 250 12.80 -3.85 -31.53
N ASP A 251 12.85 -4.37 -32.76
CA ASP A 251 12.39 -5.73 -33.10
C ASP A 251 13.52 -6.75 -32.96
N ALA A 252 13.23 -8.02 -33.29
CA ALA A 252 14.18 -9.12 -33.22
C ALA A 252 15.41 -8.92 -34.14
N ASP A 253 15.27 -8.13 -35.20
CA ASP A 253 16.36 -7.80 -36.14
C ASP A 253 17.10 -6.51 -35.74
N GLY A 254 16.71 -5.88 -34.62
CA GLY A 254 17.27 -4.63 -34.11
C GLY A 254 16.72 -3.36 -34.80
N ALA A 255 15.78 -3.50 -35.74
CA ALA A 255 15.15 -2.37 -36.40
C ALA A 255 14.11 -1.70 -35.49
N ARG A 256 13.77 -0.44 -35.81
CA ARG A 256 12.84 0.35 -34.98
C ARG A 256 11.39 -0.03 -35.27
N LEU A 257 10.65 -0.36 -34.22
CA LEU A 257 9.20 -0.60 -34.26
C LEU A 257 8.45 0.32 -33.30
N LEU A 258 7.13 0.46 -33.51
CA LEU A 258 6.24 1.17 -32.57
C LEU A 258 5.50 0.18 -31.68
N ALA A 259 5.82 0.17 -30.39
CA ALA A 259 5.23 -0.71 -29.39
C ALA A 259 4.30 0.06 -28.45
N ASN A 260 3.43 -0.68 -27.75
CA ASN A 260 2.68 -0.11 -26.64
C ASN A 260 3.64 0.25 -25.48
N PRO A 261 3.50 1.43 -24.85
CA PRO A 261 4.27 1.76 -23.67
C PRO A 261 4.05 0.74 -22.56
N LYS A 262 5.14 0.29 -21.94
CA LYS A 262 5.11 -0.70 -20.85
C LYS A 262 5.61 -0.08 -19.54
N GLY A 263 5.21 -0.67 -18.43
CA GLY A 263 5.66 -0.31 -17.09
C GLY A 263 5.92 -1.55 -16.24
N PHE A 264 6.84 -1.43 -15.29
CA PHE A 264 7.05 -2.42 -14.25
C PHE A 264 6.03 -2.26 -13.12
N TYR A 265 5.52 -3.39 -12.63
CA TYR A 265 4.57 -3.46 -11.53
C TYR A 265 4.99 -4.54 -10.54
N LEU A 266 4.90 -4.24 -9.25
CA LEU A 266 4.93 -5.25 -8.20
C LEU A 266 3.59 -5.99 -8.18
N ARG A 267 3.64 -7.31 -8.18
CA ARG A 267 2.47 -8.16 -8.00
C ARG A 267 1.94 -8.02 -6.57
N SER A 268 0.63 -8.15 -6.42
CA SER A 268 -0.04 -8.08 -5.11
C SER A 268 0.52 -9.08 -4.09
N ARG A 269 1.02 -10.24 -4.53
CA ARG A 269 1.69 -11.20 -3.63
C ARG A 269 2.97 -10.66 -2.99
N PHE A 270 3.76 -9.86 -3.72
CA PHE A 270 4.97 -9.25 -3.17
C PHE A 270 4.62 -8.19 -2.14
N THR A 271 3.68 -7.29 -2.46
CA THR A 271 3.24 -6.27 -1.51
C THR A 271 2.49 -6.88 -0.33
N ALA A 272 1.84 -8.03 -0.49
CA ALA A 272 1.29 -8.79 0.63
C ALA A 272 2.36 -9.31 1.58
N GLU A 273 3.50 -9.80 1.07
CA GLU A 273 4.64 -10.22 1.90
C GLU A 273 5.21 -9.04 2.70
N ILE A 274 5.34 -7.87 2.07
CA ILE A 274 5.74 -6.63 2.75
C ILE A 274 4.78 -6.32 3.92
N LEU A 275 3.47 -6.31 3.64
CA LEU A 275 2.47 -6.00 4.66
C LEU A 275 2.45 -7.04 5.79
N ARG A 276 2.59 -8.34 5.49
CA ARG A 276 2.62 -9.40 6.52
C ARG A 276 3.88 -9.38 7.37
N ALA A 277 5.01 -8.98 6.81
CA ALA A 277 6.26 -8.88 7.57
C ALA A 277 6.18 -7.73 8.60
N HIS A 278 5.43 -6.68 8.30
CA HIS A 278 5.31 -5.50 9.16
C HIS A 278 4.08 -5.55 10.08
N TYR A 279 2.93 -6.00 9.55
CA TYR A 279 1.66 -6.10 10.27
C TYR A 279 1.32 -7.54 10.60
N HIS A 280 0.69 -7.75 11.76
CA HIS A 280 0.15 -9.05 12.15
C HIS A 280 -1.18 -9.31 11.42
N LEU A 281 -1.10 -9.62 10.12
CA LEU A 281 -2.29 -9.89 9.30
C LEU A 281 -2.80 -11.32 9.52
N PRO A 282 -4.12 -11.54 9.45
CA PRO A 282 -4.69 -12.88 9.58
C PRO A 282 -4.26 -13.79 8.42
N ASP A 283 -4.10 -15.07 8.71
CA ASP A 283 -3.75 -16.07 7.71
C ASP A 283 -4.81 -16.14 6.60
N ALA A 284 -4.33 -16.21 5.36
CA ALA A 284 -5.17 -16.27 4.16
C ALA A 284 -6.08 -17.52 4.11
N ALA A 285 -5.81 -18.53 4.95
CA ALA A 285 -6.49 -19.82 4.94
C ALA A 285 -7.83 -19.88 5.71
N THR A 286 -8.17 -18.85 6.49
CA THR A 286 -9.42 -18.85 7.27
C THR A 286 -10.54 -18.10 6.54
N HIS A 287 -11.49 -18.85 5.97
CA HIS A 287 -12.70 -18.43 5.24
C HIS A 287 -12.60 -18.42 3.71
N GLY A 288 -12.54 -19.62 3.13
CA GLY A 288 -13.31 -19.89 1.92
C GLY A 288 -14.81 -19.96 2.26
N ALA A 289 -15.52 -18.83 2.16
CA ALA A 289 -16.99 -18.73 2.12
C ALA A 289 -17.32 -17.24 1.88
N ARG A 290 -18.03 -16.78 0.84
CA ARG A 290 -18.92 -17.40 -0.15
C ARG A 290 -18.75 -16.65 -1.48
N ARG A 291 -19.04 -17.35 -2.57
CA ARG A 291 -19.33 -16.74 -3.88
C ARG A 291 -20.60 -15.90 -3.82
#